data_AF-A0A2E7D008-F1
#
_entry.id   AF-A0A2E7D008-F1
#
_cell.length_a   1.000
_cell.length_b   1.000
_cell.length_c   1.000
_cell.angle_alpha   90.00
_cell.angle_beta   90.00
_cell.angle_gamma   90.00
#
_symmetry.space_group_name_H-M   'P 1'
#
loop_
_entity.id
_entity.type
_entity.pdbx_description
1 polymer ?
#
loop_
_entity_poly.entity_id
_entity_poly.type
_entity_poly.pdbx_seq_one_letter_code
_entity_poly.pdbx_strand_id
1 'polypeptide(L)'
;MEPEREKHLRENIVSIAEGEFPDETGLEWKIHAFDNQAHRTYVEVEPKPDTVGYPRFQFVLSFNDEKSPVVVATYCLDGQDYTLLSTAENSTENLPQKLP
;
A
#
# COMPACT_ATOMS: atom_id res chain seq x y z
N MET A 1 -10.21 3.00 20.20
CA MET A 1 -10.29 4.05 19.17
C MET A 1 -9.39 3.62 18.04
N GLU A 2 -9.87 3.63 16.80
CA GLU A 2 -9.04 3.34 15.62
C GLU A 2 -8.08 4.52 15.38
N PRO A 3 -6.79 4.29 15.06
CA PRO A 3 -5.87 5.37 14.67
C PRO A 3 -6.37 6.10 13.42
N GLU A 4 -6.24 7.44 13.38
CA GLU A 4 -6.74 8.26 12.27
C GLU A 4 -6.18 7.84 10.90
N ARG A 5 -4.92 7.38 10.87
CA ARG A 5 -4.25 6.87 9.66
C ARG A 5 -4.95 5.63 9.11
N GLU A 6 -5.29 4.68 9.97
CA GLU A 6 -5.95 3.45 9.56
C GLU A 6 -7.35 3.73 9.02
N LYS A 7 -8.09 4.62 9.70
CA LYS A 7 -9.40 5.08 9.23
C LYS A 7 -9.31 5.69 7.83
N HIS A 8 -8.37 6.62 7.62
CA HIS A 8 -8.13 7.22 6.31
C HIS A 8 -7.87 6.17 5.23
N LEU A 9 -7.01 5.18 5.52
CA LEU A 9 -6.70 4.12 4.57
C LEU A 9 -7.92 3.27 4.25
N ARG A 10 -8.76 2.90 5.23
CA ARG A 10 -9.99 2.14 4.99
C ARG A 10 -10.97 2.88 4.08
N GLU A 11 -11.08 4.20 4.26
CA GLU A 11 -11.98 5.04 3.47
C GLU A 11 -11.48 5.27 2.03
N ASN A 12 -10.17 5.18 1.80
CA ASN A 12 -9.54 5.60 0.53
C ASN A 12 -8.79 4.49 -0.22
N ILE A 13 -8.78 3.24 0.27
CA ILE A 13 -7.90 2.19 -0.27
C ILE A 13 -8.11 1.91 -1.77
N VAL A 14 -9.36 1.98 -2.25
CA VAL A 14 -9.67 1.78 -3.66
C VAL A 14 -9.03 2.87 -4.50
N SER A 15 -9.20 4.15 -4.12
CA SER A 15 -8.61 5.28 -4.84
C SER A 15 -7.08 5.27 -4.78
N ILE A 16 -6.49 4.82 -3.66
CA ILE A 16 -5.04 4.62 -3.53
C ILE A 16 -4.58 3.56 -4.53
N ALA A 17 -5.26 2.40 -4.56
CA ALA A 17 -4.87 1.29 -5.42
C ALA A 17 -5.03 1.61 -6.91
N GLU A 18 -6.09 2.32 -7.30
CA GLU A 18 -6.29 2.80 -8.67
C GLU A 18 -5.23 3.84 -9.09
N GLY A 19 -4.65 4.57 -8.14
CA GLY A 19 -3.50 5.46 -8.39
C GLY A 19 -2.22 4.68 -8.71
N GLU A 20 -1.99 3.56 -8.04
CA GLU A 20 -0.82 2.69 -8.27
C GLU A 20 -0.98 1.77 -9.49
N PHE A 21 -2.22 1.35 -9.77
CA PHE A 21 -2.59 0.45 -10.86
C PHE A 21 -3.70 1.08 -11.72
N PRO A 22 -3.39 2.09 -12.56
CA PRO A 22 -4.40 2.86 -13.30
C PRO A 22 -5.16 2.05 -14.36
N ASP A 23 -4.60 0.93 -14.81
CA ASP A 23 -5.26 0.01 -15.73
C ASP A 23 -6.26 -0.94 -15.02
N GLU A 24 -6.17 -1.05 -13.68
CA GLU A 24 -6.95 -1.98 -12.85
C GLU A 24 -8.03 -1.23 -12.06
N THR A 25 -9.05 -0.75 -12.78
CA THR A 25 -10.16 0.03 -12.19
C THR A 25 -11.36 -0.81 -11.79
N GLY A 26 -12.09 -0.37 -10.77
CA GLY A 26 -13.32 -1.04 -10.31
C GLY A 26 -13.09 -2.35 -9.55
N LEU A 27 -11.85 -2.62 -9.14
CA LEU A 27 -11.52 -3.74 -8.26
C LEU A 27 -11.90 -3.43 -6.81
N GLU A 28 -12.34 -4.46 -6.09
CA GLU A 28 -12.43 -4.40 -4.64
C GLU A 28 -11.06 -4.67 -4.03
N TRP A 29 -10.70 -3.92 -2.99
CA TRP A 29 -9.43 -4.10 -2.28
C TRP A 29 -9.68 -4.41 -0.82
N LYS A 30 -9.40 -5.64 -0.42
CA LYS A 30 -9.54 -6.08 0.97
C LYS A 30 -8.28 -5.73 1.75
N ILE A 31 -8.42 -4.96 2.82
CA ILE A 31 -7.34 -4.71 3.77
C ILE A 31 -7.24 -5.89 4.75
N HIS A 32 -6.04 -6.44 4.92
CA HIS A 32 -5.75 -7.52 5.87
C HIS A 32 -5.10 -6.99 7.16
N ALA A 33 -4.10 -6.13 7.03
CA ALA A 33 -3.31 -5.65 8.16
C ALA A 33 -2.77 -4.24 7.94
N PHE A 34 -2.46 -3.59 9.06
CA PHE A 34 -1.70 -2.34 9.12
C PHE A 34 -0.46 -2.55 9.97
N ASP A 35 0.67 -2.01 9.53
CA ASP A 35 1.87 -1.86 10.33
C ASP A 35 2.30 -0.39 10.32
N ASN A 36 2.18 0.27 11.46
CA ASN A 36 2.48 1.69 11.62
C ASN A 36 3.91 1.86 12.15
N GLN A 37 4.76 2.52 11.36
CA GLN A 37 6.17 2.76 11.71
C GLN A 37 6.54 4.23 11.53
N ALA A 38 6.76 4.94 12.64
CA ALA A 38 7.08 6.38 12.64
C ALA A 38 6.07 7.20 11.82
N HIS A 39 6.49 7.84 10.72
CA HIS A 39 5.64 8.60 9.81
C HIS A 39 5.07 7.74 8.66
N ARG A 40 5.30 6.43 8.65
CA ARG A 40 4.82 5.52 7.60
C ARG A 40 3.75 4.57 8.12
N THR A 41 2.87 4.16 7.21
CA THR A 41 1.98 3.01 7.42
C THR A 41 2.12 2.07 6.25
N TYR A 42 2.39 0.81 6.55
CA TYR A 42 2.30 -0.27 5.60
C TYR A 42 0.91 -0.87 5.70
N VAL A 43 0.21 -0.98 4.58
CA VAL A 43 -1.12 -1.60 4.51
C VAL A 43 -1.07 -2.80 3.59
N GLU A 44 -1.38 -3.97 4.15
CA GLU A 44 -1.49 -5.21 3.38
C GLU A 44 -2.89 -5.30 2.77
N VAL A 45 -2.94 -5.52 1.46
CA VAL A 45 -4.18 -5.59 0.68
C VAL A 45 -4.21 -6.76 -0.29
N GLU A 46 -5.41 -7.18 -0.64
CA GLU A 46 -5.72 -8.23 -1.61
C GLU A 46 -6.75 -7.71 -2.62
N PRO A 47 -6.44 -7.68 -3.92
CA PRO A 47 -7.40 -7.30 -4.95
C PRO A 47 -8.43 -8.42 -5.17
N LYS A 48 -9.65 -8.02 -5.53
CA LYS A 48 -10.74 -8.91 -5.93
C LYS A 48 -11.48 -8.35 -7.15
N PRO A 49 -11.51 -9.08 -8.27
CA PRO A 49 -10.79 -10.34 -8.55
C PRO A 49 -9.26 -10.18 -8.58
N ASP A 50 -8.53 -11.31 -8.51
CA ASP A 50 -7.06 -11.36 -8.60
C ASP A 50 -6.59 -11.17 -10.06
N THR A 51 -6.68 -9.93 -10.56
CA THR A 51 -6.29 -9.55 -11.93
C THR A 51 -5.01 -8.75 -12.01
N VAL A 52 -4.55 -8.19 -10.88
CA VAL A 52 -3.36 -7.32 -10.78
C VAL A 52 -2.03 -8.12 -10.82
N GLY A 53 -2.11 -9.45 -10.92
CA GLY A 53 -0.98 -10.34 -11.15
C GLY A 53 -0.28 -10.88 -9.90
N TYR A 54 -0.60 -10.36 -8.72
CA TYR A 54 -0.12 -10.89 -7.43
C TYR A 54 -1.27 -11.03 -6.44
N PRO A 55 -1.24 -12.07 -5.59
CA PRO A 55 -2.35 -12.35 -4.67
C PRO A 55 -2.49 -11.29 -3.58
N ARG A 56 -1.39 -10.62 -3.21
CA ARG A 56 -1.38 -9.55 -2.19
C ARG A 56 -0.34 -8.50 -2.50
N PHE A 57 -0.62 -7.30 -2.00
CA PHE A 57 0.26 -6.15 -2.07
C PHE A 57 0.43 -5.53 -0.69
N GLN A 58 1.52 -4.80 -0.51
CA GLN A 58 1.72 -3.95 0.65
C GLN A 58 2.02 -2.54 0.14
N PHE A 59 1.07 -1.62 0.33
CA PHE A 59 1.29 -0.20 0.05
C PHE A 59 1.98 0.44 1.24
N VAL A 60 3.04 1.20 0.97
CA VAL A 60 3.74 1.99 1.98
C VAL A 60 3.36 3.44 1.79
N LEU A 61 2.64 4.00 2.75
CA LEU A 61 2.22 5.39 2.72
C LEU A 61 3.03 6.22 3.71
N SER A 62 3.48 7.39 3.26
CA SER A 62 4.11 8.42 4.09
C SER A 62 3.05 9.43 4.55
N PHE A 63 2.99 9.64 5.85
CA PHE A 63 2.14 10.62 6.54
C PHE A 63 2.98 11.80 7.07
N ASN A 64 4.05 12.18 6.36
CA ASN A 64 4.80 13.41 6.68
C ASN A 64 3.92 14.66 6.58
N ASP A 65 2.97 14.67 5.64
CA ASP A 65 1.80 15.53 5.68
C ASP A 65 0.57 14.67 5.99
N GLU A 66 0.07 14.76 7.23
CA GLU A 66 -1.07 13.95 7.69
C GLU A 66 -2.36 14.22 6.91
N LYS A 67 -2.46 15.35 6.21
CA LYS A 67 -3.62 15.70 5.37
C LYS A 67 -3.54 15.12 3.97
N SER A 68 -2.34 14.79 3.51
CA SER A 68 -2.07 14.38 2.13
C SER A 68 -1.08 13.21 2.14
N PRO A 69 -1.45 12.04 2.67
CA PRO A 69 -0.57 10.88 2.64
C PRO A 69 -0.28 10.47 1.20
N VAL A 70 0.96 10.06 0.95
CA VAL A 70 1.43 9.66 -0.39
C VAL A 70 1.95 8.24 -0.34
N VAL A 71 1.64 7.44 -1.36
CA VAL A 71 2.28 6.15 -1.56
C VAL A 71 3.73 6.41 -1.94
N VAL A 72 4.66 5.81 -1.20
CA VAL A 72 6.11 5.93 -1.43
C VAL A 72 6.70 4.65 -2.01
N ALA A 73 6.03 3.52 -1.80
CA ALA A 73 6.37 2.24 -2.40
C ALA A 73 5.19 1.28 -2.40
N THR A 74 5.27 0.33 -3.34
CA THR A 74 4.37 -0.82 -3.41
C THR A 74 5.22 -2.09 -3.43
N TYR A 75 4.86 -3.05 -2.59
CA TYR A 75 5.43 -4.40 -2.61
C TYR A 75 4.38 -5.40 -3.08
N CYS A 76 4.81 -6.46 -3.73
CA CYS A 76 3.96 -7.59 -4.09
C CYS A 76 4.41 -8.85 -3.34
N LEU A 77 3.45 -9.71 -2.98
CA LEU A 77 3.74 -11.01 -2.39
C LEU A 77 4.20 -11.98 -3.48
N ASP A 78 5.48 -12.37 -3.43
CA ASP A 78 6.09 -13.35 -4.33
C ASP A 78 6.59 -14.56 -3.51
N GLY A 79 5.84 -15.65 -3.56
CA GLY A 79 6.07 -16.83 -2.75
C GLY A 79 5.72 -16.58 -1.28
N GLN A 80 6.76 -16.43 -0.44
CA GLN A 80 6.61 -16.21 1.01
C GLN A 80 7.03 -14.81 1.46
N ASP A 81 7.70 -14.05 0.59
CA ASP A 81 8.24 -12.72 0.92
C ASP A 81 7.51 -11.64 0.13
N TYR A 82 7.41 -10.45 0.72
CA TYR A 82 7.04 -9.25 -0.03
C TYR A 82 8.27 -8.68 -0.73
N THR A 83 8.21 -8.56 -2.05
CA THR A 83 9.29 -7.98 -2.86
C THR A 83 8.87 -6.60 -3.37
N LEU A 84 9.81 -5.65 -3.36
CA LEU A 84 9.57 -4.29 -3.84
C LEU A 84 9.18 -4.31 -5.32
N LEU A 85 7.99 -3.82 -5.63
CA LEU A 85 7.44 -3.73 -6.98
C LEU A 85 7.72 -2.36 -7.59
N SER A 86 7.47 -1.29 -6.84
CA SER A 86 7.66 0.09 -7.28
C SER A 86 7.99 1.02 -6.11
N THR A 87 8.63 2.14 -6.44
CA THR A 87 8.85 3.27 -5.55
C THR A 87 8.41 4.54 -6.25
N ALA A 88 7.81 5.48 -5.52
CA ALA A 88 7.53 6.80 -6.09
C ALA A 88 8.84 7.47 -6.54
N GLU A 89 8.86 8.07 -7.74
CA GLU A 89 10.07 8.60 -8.38
C GLU A 89 10.86 9.59 -7.51
N ASN A 90 10.17 10.32 -6.63
CA ASN A 90 10.76 11.31 -5.74
C ASN A 90 10.82 10.86 -4.27
N SER A 91 10.62 9.57 -4.01
CA SER A 91 10.75 9.04 -2.65
C SER A 91 12.20 9.12 -2.19
N THR A 92 12.43 9.76 -1.04
CA THR A 92 13.73 9.77 -0.36
C THR A 92 13.81 8.70 0.74
N GLU A 93 12.77 7.88 0.85
CA GLU A 93 12.67 6.83 1.86
C GLU A 93 13.66 5.71 1.55
N ASN A 94 14.50 5.36 2.52
CA ASN A 94 15.34 4.18 2.42
C ASN A 94 14.51 2.94 2.79
N LEU A 95 13.98 2.28 1.77
CA LEU A 95 13.10 1.12 1.89
C LEU A 95 13.84 -0.16 1.48
N PRO A 96 13.67 -1.26 2.24
CA PRO A 96 14.32 -2.52 1.92
C PRO A 96 13.77 -3.11 0.61
N GLN A 97 14.57 -3.93 -0.08
CA GLN A 97 14.10 -4.61 -1.30
C GLN A 97 13.10 -5.74 -1.01
N LYS A 98 13.08 -6.23 0.23
CA LYS A 98 12.19 -7.30 0.70
C LYS A 98 11.69 -7.02 2.11
N LEU A 99 10.45 -7.41 2.37
CA LEU A 99 9.84 -7.45 3.70
C LEU A 99 9.52 -8.90 4.06
N PRO A 100 9.64 -9.27 5.35
CA PRO A 100 9.24 -10.58 5.85
C PRO A 100 7.71 -10.77 5.83
#